data_AF-A0A1I6L8C4-F1
#
_entry.id   AF-A0A1I6L8C4-F1
#
_cell.length_a   1.000
_cell.length_b   1.000
_cell.length_c   1.000
_cell.angle_alpha   90.00
_cell.angle_beta   90.00
_cell.angle_gamma   90.00
#
_symmetry.space_group_name_H-M   'P 1'
#
loop_
_entity.id
_entity.type
_entity.pdbx_description
1 polymer ?
#
loop_
_entity_poly.entity_id
_entity_poly.type
_entity_poly.pdbx_seq_one_letter_code
_entity_poly.pdbx_strand_id
1 'polypeptide(L)'
;MNQEARSGNESRERLVAELCDRQHYFVVLFAFAVVFLLIQVPYLFVADSDSALYVVVTMNVAGSAAFALGSGVVLRTCARRD
;
A
#
# COMPACT_ATOMS: atom_id res chain seq x y z
N MET A 1 2.39 -11.84 33.45
CA MET A 1 2.65 -12.02 32.00
C MET A 1 2.64 -10.68 31.26
N ASN A 2 3.40 -9.66 31.70
CA ASN A 2 3.35 -8.30 31.10
C ASN A 2 4.65 -7.87 30.40
N GLN A 3 5.70 -8.70 30.39
CA GLN A 3 6.98 -8.33 29.77
C GLN A 3 7.00 -8.56 28.25
N GLU A 4 6.38 -9.63 27.73
CA GLU A 4 6.32 -9.91 26.29
C GLU A 4 5.50 -8.86 25.53
N ALA A 5 4.35 -8.44 26.09
CA ALA A 5 3.52 -7.40 25.49
C ALA A 5 4.23 -6.03 25.44
N ARG A 6 5.09 -5.73 26.43
CA ARG A 6 5.82 -4.45 26.52
C ARG A 6 6.99 -4.40 25.51
N SER A 7 7.73 -5.51 25.38
CA SER A 7 8.77 -5.67 24.36
C SER A 7 8.20 -5.59 22.94
N GLY A 8 7.10 -6.29 22.68
CA GLY A 8 6.43 -6.26 21.37
C GLY A 8 5.87 -4.89 21.01
N ASN A 9 5.38 -4.13 21.99
CA ASN A 9 4.91 -2.76 21.76
C ASN A 9 6.08 -1.81 21.45
N GLU A 10 7.17 -1.87 22.20
CA GLU A 10 8.36 -1.03 21.96
C GLU A 10 8.99 -1.29 20.58
N SER A 11 9.07 -2.56 20.15
CA SER A 11 9.51 -2.91 18.79
C SER A 11 8.57 -2.36 17.71
N ARG A 12 7.24 -2.44 17.90
CA ARG A 12 6.28 -1.84 16.97
C ARG A 12 6.42 -0.33 16.92
N GLU A 13 6.64 0.34 18.04
CA GLU A 13 6.79 1.79 18.11
C GLU A 13 8.04 2.26 17.39
N ARG A 14 9.18 1.58 17.57
CA ARG A 14 10.40 1.87 16.80
C ARG A 14 10.20 1.65 15.30
N LEU A 15 9.56 0.54 14.93
CA LEU A 15 9.28 0.24 13.51
C LEU A 15 8.39 1.31 12.88
N VAL A 16 7.33 1.73 13.56
CA VAL A 16 6.44 2.80 13.09
C VAL A 16 7.17 4.14 13.01
N ALA A 17 8.01 4.48 13.99
CA ALA A 17 8.79 5.71 13.95
C ALA A 17 9.72 5.76 12.73
N GLU A 18 10.38 4.66 12.41
CA GLU A 18 11.29 4.57 11.26
C GLU A 18 10.54 4.55 9.91
N LEU A 19 9.33 3.96 9.87
CA LEU A 19 8.44 4.07 8.72
C LEU A 19 7.96 5.51 8.49
N CYS A 20 7.67 6.26 9.57
CA CYS A 20 7.24 7.65 9.47
C CYS A 20 8.37 8.61 9.11
N ASP A 21 9.61 8.36 9.55
CA ASP A 21 10.78 9.13 9.11
C ASP A 21 10.95 9.07 7.58
N ARG A 22 10.58 7.94 6.97
CA ARG A 22 10.59 7.73 5.52
C ARG A 22 9.26 7.96 4.82
N GLN A 23 8.32 8.67 5.46
CA GLN A 23 6.98 8.95 4.93
C GLN A 23 7.00 9.45 3.48
N HIS A 24 7.94 10.30 3.09
CA HIS A 24 8.02 10.87 1.75
C HIS A 24 8.16 9.80 0.65
N TYR A 25 8.90 8.72 0.91
CA TYR A 25 9.02 7.58 -0.02
C TYR A 25 7.68 6.84 -0.18
N PHE A 26 6.96 6.64 0.92
CA PHE A 26 5.64 5.99 0.89
C PHE A 26 4.60 6.85 0.17
N VAL A 27 4.67 8.18 0.29
CA VAL A 27 3.81 9.10 -0.49
C VAL A 27 4.05 8.94 -1.98
N VAL A 28 5.31 8.88 -2.42
CA VAL A 28 5.66 8.68 -3.83
C VAL A 28 5.16 7.32 -4.32
N LEU A 29 5.41 6.24 -3.58
CA LEU A 29 4.94 4.90 -3.92
C LEU A 29 3.41 4.82 -4.00
N PHE A 30 2.72 5.45 -3.05
CA PHE A 30 1.27 5.55 -3.05
C PHE A 30 0.77 6.29 -4.30
N ALA A 31 1.36 7.45 -4.62
CA ALA A 31 1.00 8.23 -5.80
C ALA A 31 1.20 7.41 -7.09
N PHE A 32 2.34 6.72 -7.23
CA PHE A 32 2.59 5.84 -8.36
C PHE A 32 1.55 4.72 -8.48
N ALA A 33 1.24 4.04 -7.37
CA ALA A 33 0.24 2.98 -7.35
C ALA A 33 -1.15 3.48 -7.75
N VAL A 34 -1.55 4.68 -7.30
CA VAL A 34 -2.83 5.32 -7.64
C VAL A 34 -2.87 5.69 -9.13
N VAL A 35 -1.83 6.33 -9.66
CA VAL A 35 -1.77 6.68 -11.09
C VAL A 35 -1.84 5.42 -11.95
N PHE A 36 -1.10 4.39 -11.58
CA PHE A 36 -1.10 3.12 -12.30
C PHE A 36 -2.47 2.44 -12.29
N LEU A 37 -3.17 2.47 -11.14
CA LEU A 37 -4.56 2.03 -11.03
C LEU A 37 -5.50 2.82 -11.94
N LEU A 38 -5.39 4.14 -11.96
CA LEU A 38 -6.24 4.99 -12.80
C LEU A 38 -6.07 4.70 -14.29
N ILE A 39 -4.90 4.26 -14.72
CA ILE A 39 -4.63 3.87 -16.11
C ILE A 39 -5.15 2.44 -16.39
N GLN A 40 -4.94 1.49 -15.48
CA GLN A 40 -5.29 0.09 -15.71
C GLN A 40 -6.77 -0.25 -15.49
N VAL A 41 -7.43 0.41 -14.54
CA VAL A 41 -8.84 0.14 -14.21
C VAL A 41 -9.76 0.36 -15.42
N PRO A 42 -9.66 1.45 -16.21
CA PRO A 42 -10.44 1.61 -17.44
C PRO A 42 -10.20 0.48 -18.45
N TYR A 43 -8.98 -0.04 -18.51
CA TYR A 43 -8.62 -1.11 -19.43
C TYR A 43 -9.37 -2.42 -19.13
N LEU A 44 -9.71 -2.68 -17.86
CA LEU A 44 -10.55 -3.82 -17.48
C LEU A 44 -11.97 -3.78 -18.06
N PHE A 45 -12.49 -2.58 -18.37
CA PHE A 45 -13.83 -2.43 -18.97
C PHE A 45 -13.82 -2.60 -20.50
N VAL A 46 -12.65 -2.52 -21.12
CA VAL A 46 -12.49 -2.60 -22.58
C VAL A 46 -11.87 -3.93 -23.02
N ALA A 47 -11.03 -4.54 -22.17
CA ALA A 47 -10.33 -5.77 -22.48
C ALA A 47 -11.27 -6.98 -22.46
N ASP A 48 -11.13 -7.83 -23.47
CA ASP A 48 -11.87 -9.08 -23.59
C ASP A 48 -11.47 -10.05 -22.48
N SER A 49 -12.45 -10.59 -21.74
CA SER A 49 -12.22 -11.34 -20.50
C SER A 49 -11.52 -12.69 -20.72
N ASP A 50 -11.55 -13.22 -21.94
CA ASP A 50 -10.88 -14.48 -22.31
C ASP A 50 -9.39 -14.28 -22.69
N SER A 51 -8.93 -13.03 -22.79
CA SER A 51 -7.56 -12.74 -23.24
C SER A 51 -6.54 -12.77 -22.10
N ALA A 52 -5.33 -13.27 -22.39
CA ALA A 52 -4.20 -13.23 -21.45
C ALA A 52 -3.89 -11.81 -20.92
N LEU A 53 -4.15 -10.78 -21.75
CA LEU A 53 -4.03 -9.38 -21.35
C LEU A 53 -4.96 -9.01 -20.19
N TYR A 54 -6.19 -9.54 -20.16
CA TYR A 54 -7.13 -9.28 -19.08
C TYR A 54 -6.56 -9.80 -17.75
N VAL A 55 -6.07 -11.04 -17.69
CA VAL A 55 -5.48 -11.62 -16.48
C VAL A 55 -4.31 -10.78 -15.96
N VAL A 56 -3.41 -10.34 -16.84
CA VAL A 56 -2.26 -9.51 -16.48
C VAL A 56 -2.70 -8.16 -15.91
N VAL A 57 -3.70 -7.53 -16.53
CA VAL A 57 -4.25 -6.25 -16.07
C VAL A 57 -4.92 -6.44 -14.70
N THR A 58 -5.72 -7.49 -14.51
CA THR A 58 -6.39 -7.75 -13.23
C THR A 58 -5.38 -7.99 -12.10
N MET A 59 -4.31 -8.73 -12.38
CA MET A 59 -3.26 -9.04 -11.41
C MET A 59 -2.43 -7.80 -11.04
N ASN A 60 -2.17 -6.93 -12.01
CA ASN A 60 -1.57 -5.62 -11.77
C ASN A 60 -2.48 -4.70 -10.95
N VAL A 61 -3.76 -4.60 -11.30
CA VAL A 61 -4.75 -3.81 -10.54
C VAL A 61 -4.84 -4.30 -9.10
N ALA A 62 -4.91 -5.63 -8.89
CA ALA A 62 -4.93 -6.22 -7.56
C ALA A 62 -3.65 -5.91 -6.77
N GLY A 63 -2.47 -6.09 -7.38
CA GLY A 63 -1.19 -5.79 -6.77
C GLY A 63 -1.04 -4.31 -6.40
N SER A 64 -1.38 -3.41 -7.32
CA SER A 64 -1.34 -1.96 -7.10
C SER A 64 -2.35 -1.51 -6.05
N ALA A 65 -3.55 -2.10 -6.01
CA ALA A 65 -4.54 -1.83 -4.98
C ALA A 65 -4.04 -2.25 -3.59
N ALA A 66 -3.45 -3.46 -3.47
CA ALA A 66 -2.84 -3.91 -2.22
C ALA A 66 -1.70 -2.97 -1.78
N PHE A 67 -0.87 -2.52 -2.73
CA PHE A 67 0.24 -1.61 -2.46
C PHE A 67 -0.24 -0.22 -2.03
N ALA A 68 -1.26 0.32 -2.70
CA ALA A 68 -1.88 1.59 -2.36
C ALA A 68 -2.55 1.53 -0.98
N LEU A 69 -3.24 0.44 -0.65
CA LEU A 69 -3.81 0.24 0.68
C LEU A 69 -2.74 0.12 1.76
N GLY A 70 -1.69 -0.66 1.53
CA GLY A 70 -0.59 -0.83 2.47
C GLY A 70 0.13 0.48 2.76
N SER A 71 0.54 1.20 1.72
CA SER A 71 1.18 2.51 1.85
C SER A 71 0.23 3.56 2.46
N GLY A 72 -1.04 3.58 2.05
CA GLY A 72 -2.06 4.46 2.64
C GLY A 72 -2.29 4.21 4.14
N VAL A 73 -2.25 2.96 4.59
CA VAL A 73 -2.34 2.61 6.02
C VAL A 73 -1.12 3.12 6.78
N VAL A 74 0.08 2.98 6.24
CA VAL A 74 1.30 3.53 6.85
C VAL A 74 1.19 5.05 6.97
N LEU A 75 0.85 5.75 5.88
CA LEU A 75 0.66 7.20 5.86
C LEU A 75 -0.41 7.65 6.87
N ARG A 76 -1.54 6.96 6.94
CA ARG A 76 -2.62 7.27 7.89
C ARG A 76 -2.20 7.04 9.33
N THR A 77 -1.35 6.05 9.60
CA THR A 77 -0.81 5.78 10.93
C THR A 77 0.15 6.88 11.36
N CYS A 78 1.01 7.35 10.45
CA CYS A 78 1.91 8.48 10.71
C CYS A 78 1.14 9.80 10.91
N ALA A 79 0.15 10.10 10.06
CA ALA A 79 -0.65 11.31 10.14
C ALA A 79 -1.58 11.40 11.37
N ARG A 80 -1.79 10.29 12.10
CA ARG A 80 -2.53 10.27 13.38
C ARG A 80 -1.62 10.43 14.59
N ARG A 81 -0.30 10.43 14.39
CA ARG A 81 0.72 10.43 15.44
C ARG A 81 1.33 11.82 15.67
N ASP A 82 1.30 12.67 14.64
CA ASP A 82 1.39 14.15 14.75
C ASP A 82 0.04 14.73 15.23
#